data_AF-A0A8S2TC22-F1
#
_entry.id   AF-A0A8S2TC22-F1
#
_cell.length_a   1.000
_cell.length_b   1.000
_cell.length_c   1.000
_cell.angle_alpha   90.00
_cell.angle_beta   90.00
_cell.angle_gamma   90.00
#
_symmetry.space_group_name_H-M   'P 1'
#
loop_
_entity.id
_entity.type
_entity.pdbx_description
1 polymer ?
#
loop_
_entity_poly.entity_id
_entity_poly.type
_entity_poly.pdbx_seq_one_letter_code
_entity_poly.pdbx_strand_id
1 'polypeptide(L)' 'RNRLVYVADNANQRILKVNFEKREVSVVAGGSHGNGTDQLSSPNGVAVDQLGTVYVADTDNRRVVRWPRGATSGSII' A
#
# COMPACT_ATOMS: atom_id res chain seq x y z
N ARG A 1 -17.90 13.68 -2.19
CA ARG A 1 -17.60 12.41 -2.90
C ARG A 1 -16.12 12.09 -2.64
N ASN A 2 -15.79 10.92 -2.09
CA ASN A 2 -14.40 10.54 -1.85
C ASN A 2 -13.76 10.18 -3.21
N ARG A 3 -12.76 10.95 -3.67
CA ARG A 3 -12.16 10.81 -5.01
C ARG A 3 -10.79 10.13 -5.00
N LEU A 4 -10.46 9.49 -3.88
CA LEU A 4 -9.27 8.67 -3.70
C LEU A 4 -9.67 7.21 -3.62
N VAL A 5 -9.00 6.37 -4.41
CA VAL A 5 -9.13 4.91 -4.34
C VAL A 5 -7.74 4.32 -4.11
N TYR A 6 -7.65 3.36 -3.21
CA TYR A 6 -6.44 2.59 -2.97
C TYR A 6 -6.64 1.18 -3.53
N VAL A 7 -5.66 0.71 -4.30
CA VAL A 7 -5.74 -0.57 -5.02
C VAL A 7 -4.56 -1.43 -4.61
N ALA A 8 -4.85 -2.65 -4.16
CA ALA A 8 -3.84 -3.69 -4.02
C ALA A 8 -3.53 -4.24 -5.42
N ASP A 9 -2.44 -3.79 -6.01
CA ASP A 9 -1.95 -4.24 -7.31
C ASP A 9 -1.08 -5.48 -7.09
N ASN A 10 -1.76 -6.56 -6.69
CA ASN A 10 -1.21 -7.79 -6.12
C ASN A 10 -0.04 -8.36 -6.93
N ALA A 11 -0.24 -8.60 -8.23
CA ALA A 11 0.78 -9.19 -9.10
C ALA A 11 2.04 -8.31 -9.23
N ASN A 12 1.88 -7.01 -9.02
CA ASN A 12 2.97 -6.02 -9.06
C ASN A 12 3.51 -5.66 -7.66
N GLN A 13 3.08 -6.38 -6.61
CA GLN A 13 3.64 -6.29 -5.26
C GLN A 13 3.60 -4.87 -4.68
N ARG A 14 2.53 -4.12 -4.97
CA ARG A 14 2.43 -2.71 -4.60
C ARG A 14 1.01 -2.27 -4.30
N ILE A 15 0.89 -1.17 -3.59
CA ILE A 15 -0.37 -0.45 -3.41
C ILE A 15 -0.33 0.83 -4.23
N LEU A 16 -1.37 1.01 -5.04
CA LEU A 16 -1.58 2.23 -5.80
C LEU A 16 -2.56 3.14 -5.08
N LYS A 17 -2.31 4.44 -5.16
CA LYS A 17 -3.28 5.49 -4.85
C LYS A 17 -3.71 6.14 -6.16
N VAL A 18 -5.01 6.11 -6.44
CA VAL A 18 -5.62 6.75 -7.60
C VAL A 18 -6.35 8.00 -7.15
N ASN A 19 -5.98 9.14 -7.75
CA ASN A 19 -6.67 10.41 -7.56
C ASN A 19 -7.43 10.79 -8.83
N PHE A 20 -8.75 10.68 -8.78
CA PHE A 20 -9.61 10.98 -9.92
C PHE A 20 -9.78 12.48 -10.20
N GLU A 21 -9.54 13.37 -9.23
CA GLU A 21 -9.56 14.83 -9.47
C GLU A 21 -8.38 15.25 -10.32
N LYS A 22 -7.20 14.79 -9.92
CA LYS A 22 -5.93 15.17 -10.53
C LYS A 22 -5.57 14.31 -11.73
N ARG A 23 -6.28 13.19 -11.93
CA ARG A 23 -5.94 12.15 -12.93
C ARG A 23 -4.53 11.61 -12.71
N GLU A 24 -4.19 11.34 -11.46
CA GLU A 24 -2.87 10.88 -11.03
C GLU A 24 -2.96 9.48 -10.41
N VAL A 25 -1.92 8.67 -10.64
CA VAL A 25 -1.70 7.39 -9.99
C VAL A 25 -0.30 7.40 -9.39
N SER A 26 -0.17 7.01 -8.13
CA SER A 26 1.13 6.88 -7.46
C SER A 26 1.25 5.57 -6.69
N VAL A 27 2.47 5.05 -6.57
CA VAL A 27 2.79 3.97 -5.64
C VAL A 27 2.93 4.59 -4.25
N VAL A 28 2.23 4.03 -3.27
CA VAL A 28 2.26 4.51 -1.88
C VAL A 28 2.85 3.50 -0.92
N ALA A 29 3.18 2.31 -1.42
CA ALA A 29 3.59 1.16 -0.64
C ALA A 29 4.07 0.03 -1.58
N GLY A 30 5.19 -0.62 -1.25
CA GLY A 30 5.78 -1.74 -1.99
C GLY A 30 6.42 -1.33 -3.31
N GLY A 31 6.41 -2.24 -4.28
CA GLY A 31 7.04 -2.07 -5.60
C GLY A 31 8.13 -3.12 -5.90
N SER A 32 8.44 -3.98 -4.94
CA SER A 32 9.29 -5.16 -5.16
C SER A 32 8.79 -6.35 -4.34
N HIS A 33 9.01 -7.54 -4.87
CA HIS A 33 8.70 -8.80 -4.20
C HIS A 33 9.71 -9.08 -3.08
N GLY A 34 9.22 -9.44 -1.90
CA GLY A 34 10.06 -9.93 -0.80
C GLY A 34 9.43 -9.68 0.56
N ASN A 35 10.22 -9.85 1.63
CA ASN A 35 9.78 -9.72 3.02
C ASN A 35 10.47 -8.59 3.79
N GLY A 36 11.26 -7.74 3.11
CA GLY A 36 11.77 -6.49 3.68
C GLY A 36 10.65 -5.55 4.09
N THR A 37 10.95 -4.54 4.91
CA THR A 37 9.97 -3.53 5.35
C THR A 37 9.51 -2.60 4.22
N ASP A 38 10.24 -2.56 3.12
CA ASP A 38 9.96 -1.83 1.88
C ASP A 38 9.42 -2.73 0.76
N GLN A 39 9.21 -4.02 1.04
CA GLN A 39 8.78 -5.04 0.08
C GLN A 39 7.43 -5.65 0.47
N LEU A 40 6.73 -6.24 -0.51
CA LEU A 40 5.49 -6.98 -0.30
C LEU A 40 5.53 -8.33 -1.02
N SER A 41 4.64 -9.22 -0.61
CA SER A 41 4.37 -10.50 -1.23
C SER A 41 2.86 -10.79 -1.26
N SER A 42 2.28 -10.64 -2.45
CA SER A 42 0.86 -10.83 -2.76
C SER A 42 -0.08 -10.02 -1.84
N PRO A 43 0.04 -8.68 -1.80
CA PRO A 43 -0.86 -7.87 -0.99
C PRO A 43 -2.29 -7.97 -1.52
N ASN A 44 -3.25 -8.28 -0.63
CA ASN A 44 -4.66 -8.46 -1.02
C ASN A 44 -5.61 -7.45 -0.38
N GLY A 45 -5.21 -6.84 0.73
CA GLY A 45 -6.05 -5.91 1.49
C GLY A 45 -5.32 -4.59 1.71
N VAL A 46 -6.08 -3.50 1.64
CA VAL A 46 -5.60 -2.16 1.99
C VAL A 46 -6.65 -1.40 2.80
N ALA A 47 -6.21 -0.81 3.90
CA ALA A 47 -7.00 0.14 4.69
C ALA A 47 -6.19 1.43 4.87
N VAL A 48 -6.88 2.56 5.04
CA VAL A 48 -6.24 3.88 5.17
C VAL A 48 -6.90 4.66 6.30
N ASP A 49 -6.10 5.20 7.22
CA ASP A 49 -6.61 6.05 8.30
C ASP A 49 -6.76 7.51 7.88
N GLN A 50 -7.25 8.35 8.79
CA GLN A 50 -7.49 9.79 8.52
C GLN A 50 -6.21 10.59 8.27
N LEU A 51 -5.05 10.09 8.74
CA LEU A 51 -3.74 10.72 8.50
C LEU A 51 -3.17 10.31 7.13
N GLY A 52 -3.82 9.36 6.45
CA GLY A 52 -3.36 8.79 5.18
C GLY A 52 -2.31 7.70 5.35
N THR A 53 -2.17 7.13 6.55
CA THR A 53 -1.36 5.93 6.79
C THR A 53 -2.03 4.75 6.08
N VAL A 54 -1.27 3.99 5.31
CA VAL A 54 -1.72 2.81 4.59
C VAL A 54 -1.39 1.57 5.43
N TYR A 55 -2.37 0.70 5.60
CA TYR A 55 -2.21 -0.60 6.25
C TYR A 55 -2.43 -1.67 5.20
N VAL A 56 -1.45 -2.57 5.03
CA VAL A 56 -1.43 -3.55 3.95
C VAL A 56 -1.48 -4.94 4.54
N ALA A 57 -2.44 -5.75 4.10
CA ALA A 57 -2.43 -7.19 4.33
C ALA A 57 -1.43 -7.83 3.33
N ASP A 58 -0.21 -8.06 3.81
CA ASP A 58 0.91 -8.64 3.06
C ASP A 58 0.82 -10.18 3.13
N THR A 59 -0.10 -10.72 2.33
CA THR A 59 -0.73 -12.04 2.54
C THR A 59 0.27 -13.19 2.60
N ASP A 60 1.18 -13.29 1.63
CA ASP A 60 2.10 -14.44 1.55
C ASP A 60 3.18 -14.34 2.61
N ASN A 61 3.52 -13.13 3.05
CA ASN A 61 4.38 -12.88 4.20
C ASN A 61 3.64 -13.03 5.54
N ARG A 62 2.32 -13.25 5.52
CA ARG A 62 1.46 -13.48 6.70
C ARG A 62 1.59 -12.38 7.76
N ARG A 63 1.64 -11.13 7.33
CA ARG A 63 1.81 -9.97 8.21
C ARG A 63 0.93 -8.80 7.78
N VAL A 64 0.77 -7.84 8.69
CA VAL A 64 0.25 -6.52 8.36
C VAL A 64 1.40 -5.52 8.40
N VAL A 65 1.52 -4.70 7.36
CA VAL A 65 2.53 -3.65 7.28
C VAL A 65 1.85 -2.30 7.30
N ARG A 66 2.29 -1.44 8.22
CA ARG A 66 1.86 -0.04 8.34
C ARG A 66 2.85 0.87 7.62
N TRP A 67 2.34 1.69 6.70
CA TRP A 67 3.09 2.72 5.97
C TRP A 67 2.53 4.11 6.26
N PRO A 68 3.25 4.95 7.02
CA PRO A 68 2.92 6.37 7.12
C PRO A 68 2.87 7.05 5.76
N ARG A 69 2.04 8.08 5.62
CA ARG A 69 1.91 8.83 4.37
C ARG A 69 3.28 9.36 3.90
N GLY A 70 3.69 8.96 2.69
CA GLY A 70 4.96 9.40 2.08
C GLY A 70 6.20 8.64 2.54
N ALA A 71 6.05 7.62 3.38
CA ALA A 71 7.16 6.76 3.75
C ALA A 71 7.57 5.84 2.59
N THR A 72 8.86 5.49 2.54
CA THR A 72 9.43 4.53 1.57
C THR A 72 9.49 3.11 2.13
N SER A 73 9.40 2.93 3.45
CA SER A 73 9.35 1.64 4.15
C SER A 73 8.33 1.66 5.28
N GLY A 74 7.82 0.48 5.62
CA GLY A 74 6.77 0.29 6.59
C GLY A 74 7.28 -0.30 7.89
N SER A 75 6.36 -0.57 8.80
CA SER A 75 6.62 -1.30 10.05
C SER A 75 5.60 -2.41 10.20
N ILE A 76 6.06 -3.58 10.66
CA ILE A 76 5.19 -4.72 10.98
C ILE A 76 4.43 -4.37 12.26
N ILE A 77 3.12 -4.62 12.27
CA ILE A 77 2.22 -4.37 13.41
C ILE A 77 1.41 -5.60 13.78
#